data_AF-A0A9P8VRF1-F1
#
_entry.id   AF-A0A9P8VRF1-F1
#
_cell.length_a   1.000
_cell.length_b   1.000
_cell.length_c   1.000
_cell.angle_alpha   90.00
_cell.angle_beta   90.00
_cell.angle_gamma   90.00
#
_symmetry.space_group_name_H-M   'P 1'
#
loop_
_entity.id
_entity.type
_entity.pdbx_description
1 polymer ?
#
loop_
_entity_poly.entity_id
_entity_poly.type
_entity_poly.pdbx_seq_one_letter_code
_entity_poly.pdbx_strand_id
1 'polypeptide(L)'
;FHEEDTLLHDPILHMLSLAFADGAFRNEFSSPEQIYEMVVPAHMDRVKIPWKEEWRGRPIFRDVDGLKVSLEKALKYCKTRGDLIRLGRALGYAKRLEFYDIRRGSGKKLNEALTPEERNKAMGHRLGDSSTFVRYYMTDFIGADTQAI
;
A
#
# COMPACT_ATOMS: atom_id res chain seq x y z
N PHE A 1 12.07 -1.41 4.46
CA PHE A 1 10.82 -1.79 5.14
C PHE A 1 10.95 -1.25 6.55
N HIS A 2 10.05 -0.36 6.95
CA HIS A 2 9.98 0.07 8.34
C HIS A 2 9.21 -1.03 9.06
N GLU A 3 9.82 -1.69 10.03
CA GLU A 3 9.08 -2.54 10.96
C GLU A 3 8.18 -1.59 11.76
N GLU A 4 6.87 -1.60 11.50
CA GLU A 4 5.92 -1.04 12.45
C GLU A 4 5.61 -2.12 13.48
N ASP A 5 5.67 -1.75 14.76
CA ASP A 5 5.44 -2.69 15.87
C ASP A 5 4.03 -3.28 15.85
N THR A 6 3.10 -2.67 15.11
CA THR A 6 1.70 -3.11 15.03
C THR A 6 1.45 -3.93 13.77
N LEU A 7 1.22 -5.23 13.95
CA LEU A 7 0.84 -6.16 12.88
C LEU A 7 -0.41 -5.74 12.09
N LEU A 8 -1.26 -4.88 12.68
CA LEU A 8 -2.44 -4.27 12.02
C LEU A 8 -2.06 -3.47 10.76
N HIS A 9 -0.83 -3.00 10.65
CA HIS A 9 -0.38 -2.18 9.54
C HIS A 9 0.51 -2.95 8.54
N ASP A 10 0.76 -4.24 8.77
CA ASP A 10 1.52 -5.06 7.83
C ASP A 10 0.63 -5.54 6.66
N PRO A 11 0.81 -4.99 5.44
CA PRO A 11 0.03 -5.40 4.29
C PRO A 11 0.32 -6.86 3.88
N ILE A 12 1.51 -7.38 4.17
CA ILE A 12 1.88 -8.77 3.85
C ILE A 12 1.06 -9.72 4.70
N LEU A 13 1.01 -9.49 6.02
CA LEU A 13 0.18 -10.29 6.92
C LEU A 13 -1.28 -10.29 6.48
N HIS A 14 -1.84 -9.13 6.11
CA HIS A 14 -3.22 -9.05 5.64
C HIS A 14 -3.45 -9.86 4.35
N MET A 15 -2.51 -9.81 3.40
CA MET A 15 -2.59 -10.63 2.19
C MET A 15 -2.50 -12.13 2.50
N LEU A 16 -1.61 -12.53 3.42
CA LEU A 16 -1.49 -13.92 3.84
C LEU A 16 -2.76 -14.41 4.56
N SER A 17 -3.31 -13.62 5.48
CA SER A 17 -4.58 -13.94 6.15
C SER A 17 -5.72 -14.12 5.16
N LEU A 18 -5.83 -13.25 4.17
CA LEU A 18 -6.81 -13.41 3.09
C LEU A 18 -6.55 -14.70 2.30
N ALA A 19 -5.31 -14.97 1.90
CA ALA A 19 -4.96 -16.19 1.16
C ALA A 19 -5.28 -17.48 1.92
N PHE A 20 -5.09 -17.51 3.24
CA PHE A 20 -5.49 -18.63 4.10
C PHE A 20 -7.01 -18.76 4.19
N ALA A 21 -7.73 -17.67 4.47
CA ALA A 21 -9.19 -17.69 4.58
C ALA A 21 -9.86 -18.12 3.26
N ASP A 22 -9.25 -17.77 2.14
CA ASP A 22 -9.71 -18.10 0.79
C ASP A 22 -9.17 -19.46 0.28
N GLY A 23 -8.26 -20.14 1.02
CA GLY A 23 -7.67 -21.41 0.58
C GLY A 23 -6.87 -21.29 -0.72
N ALA A 24 -6.22 -20.14 -0.92
CA ALA A 24 -5.65 -19.72 -2.21
C ALA A 24 -4.34 -20.43 -2.58
N PHE A 25 -3.63 -21.00 -1.60
CA PHE A 25 -2.37 -21.70 -1.84
C PHE A 25 -2.60 -23.05 -2.53
N ARG A 26 -1.78 -23.36 -3.53
CA ARG A 26 -1.86 -24.66 -4.24
C ARG A 26 -1.42 -25.83 -3.36
N ASN A 27 -0.57 -25.56 -2.37
CA ASN A 27 -0.06 -26.53 -1.42
C ASN A 27 -1.09 -26.91 -0.34
N GLU A 28 -2.28 -26.29 -0.35
CA GLU A 28 -3.38 -26.59 0.57
C GLU A 28 -2.98 -26.48 2.05
N PHE A 29 -2.21 -25.45 2.38
CA PHE A 29 -1.81 -25.20 3.77
C PHE A 29 -3.04 -25.05 4.67
N SER A 30 -3.05 -25.79 5.78
CA SER A 30 -4.10 -25.74 6.79
C SER A 30 -3.83 -24.70 7.86
N SER A 31 -2.58 -24.22 7.99
CA SER A 31 -2.23 -23.19 8.96
C SER A 31 -0.95 -22.41 8.59
N PRO A 32 -0.74 -21.19 9.16
CA PRO A 32 0.46 -20.40 8.94
C PRO A 32 1.77 -21.08 9.37
N GLU A 33 1.73 -21.93 10.40
CA GLU A 33 2.90 -22.65 10.94
C GLU A 33 3.60 -23.47 9.86
N GLN A 34 2.82 -24.07 8.94
CA GLN A 34 3.36 -24.84 7.83
C GLN A 34 4.23 -24.02 6.87
N ILE A 35 4.00 -22.70 6.76
CA ILE A 35 4.87 -21.80 5.99
C ILE A 35 6.19 -21.58 6.74
N TYR A 36 6.13 -21.40 8.07
CA TYR A 36 7.31 -21.19 8.90
C TYR A 36 8.19 -22.45 9.01
N GLU A 37 7.61 -23.64 8.89
CA GLU A 37 8.32 -24.92 8.86
C GLU A 37 9.01 -25.21 7.51
N MET A 38 8.75 -24.42 6.47
CA MET A 38 9.37 -24.65 5.17
C MET A 38 10.87 -24.39 5.20
N VAL A 39 11.64 -25.35 4.69
CA VAL A 39 13.09 -25.22 4.53
C VAL A 39 13.43 -24.87 3.09
N VAL A 40 14.22 -23.81 2.89
CA VAL A 40 14.79 -23.49 1.58
C VAL A 40 15.82 -24.57 1.21
N PRO A 41 15.66 -25.28 0.09
CA PRO A 41 16.65 -26.28 -0.33
C PRO A 41 18.03 -25.65 -0.53
N ALA A 42 19.11 -26.36 -0.18
CA ALA A 42 20.49 -25.83 -0.21
C ALA A 42 20.96 -25.30 -1.58
N HIS A 43 20.31 -25.72 -2.67
CA HIS A 43 20.62 -25.30 -4.04
C HIS A 43 19.72 -24.15 -4.55
N MET A 44 18.87 -23.59 -3.68
CA MET A 44 17.93 -22.51 -4.01
C MET A 44 18.11 -21.33 -3.05
N ASP A 45 17.80 -20.13 -3.50
CA ASP A 45 17.81 -18.91 -2.68
C ASP A 45 16.45 -18.60 -2.02
N ARG A 46 15.39 -19.28 -2.47
CA ARG A 46 14.02 -19.05 -2.00
C ARG A 46 13.11 -20.24 -2.26
N VAL A 47 12.05 -20.35 -1.47
CA VAL A 47 10.91 -21.23 -1.75
C VAL A 47 9.80 -20.42 -2.41
N LYS A 48 9.25 -20.95 -3.51
CA LYS A 48 8.09 -20.34 -4.18
C LYS A 48 6.83 -21.08 -3.74
N ILE A 49 5.87 -20.34 -3.22
CA ILE A 49 4.54 -20.86 -2.85
C ILE A 49 3.55 -20.46 -3.95
N PRO A 50 3.18 -21.36 -4.85
CA PRO A 50 2.24 -21.05 -5.93
C PRO A 50 0.81 -20.89 -5.41
N TRP A 51 0.07 -19.95 -5.99
CA TRP A 51 -1.39 -19.83 -5.82
C TRP A 51 -2.12 -20.77 -6.79
N LYS A 52 -3.33 -21.20 -6.45
CA LYS A 52 -4.20 -21.92 -7.41
C LYS A 52 -4.59 -20.96 -8.54
N GLU A 53 -4.76 -21.50 -9.74
CA GLU A 53 -4.93 -20.69 -10.96
C GLU A 53 -6.15 -19.77 -10.90
N GLU A 54 -7.23 -20.25 -10.29
CA GLU A 54 -8.49 -19.51 -10.05
C GLU A 54 -8.30 -18.21 -9.25
N TRP A 55 -7.25 -18.10 -8.43
CA TRP A 55 -6.97 -16.90 -7.63
C TRP A 55 -6.20 -15.81 -8.39
N ARG A 56 -5.61 -16.12 -9.54
CA ARG A 56 -4.79 -15.15 -10.30
C ARG A 56 -5.60 -13.94 -10.79
N GLY A 57 -6.88 -14.14 -11.11
CA GLY A 57 -7.76 -13.08 -11.61
C GLY A 57 -8.57 -12.37 -10.53
N ARG A 58 -8.51 -12.83 -9.27
CA ARG A 58 -9.40 -12.35 -8.22
C ARG A 58 -8.86 -11.05 -7.61
N PRO A 59 -9.68 -9.98 -7.55
CA PRO A 59 -9.22 -8.71 -6.97
C PRO A 59 -9.08 -8.81 -5.45
N ILE A 60 -8.02 -8.17 -4.92
CA ILE A 60 -7.78 -8.07 -3.47
C ILE A 60 -8.81 -7.13 -2.83
N PHE A 61 -8.88 -5.89 -3.33
CA PHE A 61 -9.88 -4.92 -2.92
C PHE A 61 -11.16 -5.15 -3.72
N ARG A 62 -12.22 -5.54 -3.00
CA ARG A 62 -13.48 -6.02 -3.58
C ARG A 62 -14.62 -5.06 -3.30
N ASP A 63 -15.52 -4.97 -4.27
CA ASP A 63 -16.77 -4.22 -4.11
C ASP A 63 -17.77 -5.01 -3.23
N VAL A 64 -18.86 -4.37 -2.83
CA VAL A 64 -19.94 -4.97 -2.05
C VAL A 64 -21.22 -5.07 -2.88
N ASP A 65 -21.85 -6.24 -2.84
CA ASP A 65 -23.17 -6.52 -3.39
C ASP A 65 -24.18 -6.55 -2.24
N GLY A 66 -24.79 -5.40 -1.94
CA GLY A 66 -25.63 -5.21 -0.76
C GLY A 66 -24.80 -5.27 0.52
N LEU A 67 -25.02 -6.30 1.34
CA LEU A 67 -24.28 -6.53 2.61
C LEU A 67 -23.13 -7.53 2.47
N LYS A 68 -22.89 -8.09 1.28
CA LYS A 68 -21.87 -9.12 1.05
C LYS A 68 -20.72 -8.58 0.21
N VAL A 69 -19.48 -8.93 0.56
CA VAL A 69 -18.31 -8.65 -0.28
C VAL A 69 -18.37 -9.52 -1.54
N SER A 70 -18.26 -8.90 -2.70
CA SER A 70 -18.27 -9.58 -3.99
C SER A 70 -16.95 -10.31 -4.23
N LEU A 71 -16.98 -11.56 -4.68
CA LEU A 71 -15.74 -12.32 -4.89
C LEU A 71 -14.98 -11.87 -6.15
N GLU A 72 -15.70 -11.37 -7.16
CA GLU A 72 -15.15 -11.11 -8.50
C GLU A 72 -15.07 -9.62 -8.83
N LYS A 73 -15.91 -8.79 -8.21
CA LYS A 73 -15.97 -7.36 -8.54
C LYS A 73 -14.86 -6.61 -7.83
N ALA A 74 -13.92 -6.09 -8.63
CA ALA A 74 -12.89 -5.20 -8.14
C ALA A 74 -13.51 -3.88 -7.65
N LEU A 75 -12.97 -3.38 -6.54
CA LEU A 75 -13.33 -2.08 -6.00
C LEU A 75 -12.89 -0.98 -6.98
N LYS A 76 -13.86 -0.22 -7.52
CA LYS A 76 -13.59 0.81 -8.52
C LYS A 76 -13.02 2.09 -7.90
N TYR A 77 -12.09 2.71 -8.61
CA TYR A 77 -11.49 3.99 -8.20
C TYR A 77 -12.53 5.10 -7.95
N CYS A 78 -13.57 5.20 -8.78
CA CYS A 78 -14.61 6.22 -8.60
C CYS A 78 -15.35 6.07 -7.27
N LYS A 79 -15.59 4.81 -6.84
CA LYS A 79 -16.24 4.49 -5.57
C LYS A 79 -15.34 4.85 -4.40
N THR A 80 -14.10 4.36 -4.38
CA THR A 80 -13.15 4.67 -3.30
C THR A 80 -12.83 6.14 -3.19
N ARG A 81 -12.72 6.84 -4.32
CA ARG A 81 -12.58 8.29 -4.33
C ARG A 81 -13.78 8.98 -3.69
N GLY A 82 -15.01 8.54 -4.00
CA GLY A 82 -16.22 9.04 -3.36
C GLY A 82 -16.20 8.82 -1.84
N ASP A 83 -15.83 7.61 -1.41
CA ASP A 83 -15.74 7.26 0.01
C ASP A 83 -14.67 8.10 0.74
N LEU A 84 -13.50 8.31 0.13
CA LEU A 84 -12.44 9.16 0.69
C LEU A 84 -12.88 10.62 0.86
N ILE A 85 -13.64 11.15 -0.11
CA ILE A 85 -14.20 12.50 -0.01
C ILE A 85 -15.20 12.60 1.14
N ARG A 86 -16.05 11.58 1.31
CA ARG A 86 -17.02 11.53 2.43
C ARG A 86 -16.31 11.45 3.77
N LEU A 87 -15.26 10.62 3.87
CA LEU A 87 -14.40 10.56 5.05
C LEU A 87 -13.79 11.94 5.35
N GLY A 88 -13.21 12.61 4.36
CA GLY A 88 -12.60 13.91 4.57
C GLY A 88 -13.58 14.97 5.06
N ARG A 89 -14.82 14.96 4.54
CA ARG A 89 -15.90 15.84 5.03
C ARG A 89 -16.31 15.52 6.47
N ALA A 90 -16.43 14.23 6.81
CA ALA A 90 -16.76 13.80 8.17
C ALA A 90 -15.68 14.20 9.19
N LEU A 91 -14.42 14.25 8.76
CA LEU A 91 -13.29 14.75 9.55
C LEU A 91 -13.18 16.28 9.60
N GLY A 92 -14.06 17.02 8.90
CA GLY A 92 -14.07 18.49 8.90
C GLY A 92 -13.04 19.14 7.97
N TYR A 93 -12.45 18.42 7.02
CA TYR A 93 -11.53 19.04 6.05
C TYR A 93 -12.28 20.01 5.13
N ALA A 94 -11.81 21.26 5.08
CA ALA A 94 -12.36 22.30 4.22
C ALA A 94 -12.16 22.01 2.72
N LYS A 95 -11.03 21.39 2.36
CA LYS A 95 -10.74 20.94 1.00
C LYS A 95 -11.18 19.49 0.81
N ARG A 96 -11.52 19.16 -0.43
CA ARG A 96 -11.80 17.79 -0.85
C ARG A 96 -10.54 16.95 -0.69
N LEU A 97 -10.60 15.95 0.20
CA LEU A 97 -9.52 14.99 0.38
C LEU A 97 -9.40 14.06 -0.84
N GLU A 98 -8.20 13.98 -1.42
CA GLU A 98 -7.89 13.13 -2.57
C GLU A 98 -6.75 12.15 -2.23
N PHE A 99 -6.68 11.02 -2.96
CA PHE A 99 -5.57 10.07 -2.79
C PHE A 99 -4.19 10.71 -3.03
N TYR A 100 -4.14 11.73 -3.87
CA TYR A 100 -2.91 12.46 -4.13
C TYR A 100 -2.46 13.29 -2.91
N ASP A 101 -3.38 13.76 -2.07
CA ASP A 101 -3.03 14.46 -0.83
C ASP A 101 -2.34 13.52 0.16
N ILE A 102 -2.82 12.26 0.25
CA ILE A 102 -2.18 11.22 1.06
C ILE A 102 -0.77 10.93 0.51
N ARG A 103 -0.64 10.71 -0.80
CA ARG A 103 0.66 10.48 -1.45
C ARG A 103 1.62 11.65 -1.23
N ARG A 104 1.12 12.89 -1.27
CA ARG A 104 1.90 14.10 -1.02
C ARG A 104 2.35 14.23 0.42
N GLY A 105 1.46 14.01 1.38
CA GLY A 105 1.80 13.97 2.79
C GLY A 105 2.89 12.92 3.09
N SER A 106 2.74 11.70 2.58
CA SER A 106 3.76 10.66 2.72
C SER A 106 5.07 11.03 2.00
N GLY A 107 5.00 11.60 0.80
CA GLY A 107 6.17 12.06 0.06
C GLY A 107 6.98 13.11 0.82
N LYS A 108 6.31 14.05 1.50
CA LYS A 108 6.97 15.02 2.38
C LYS A 108 7.73 14.35 3.51
N LYS A 109 7.11 13.40 4.22
CA LYS A 109 7.79 12.64 5.29
C LYS A 109 8.98 11.84 4.77
N LEU A 110 8.86 11.21 3.60
CA LEU A 110 9.98 10.51 2.97
C LEU A 110 11.13 11.46 2.61
N ASN A 111 10.82 12.67 2.15
CA ASN A 111 11.82 13.69 1.84
C ASN A 111 12.58 14.20 3.07
N GLU A 112 11.92 14.23 4.23
CA GLU A 112 12.54 14.62 5.50
C GLU A 112 13.42 13.49 6.07
N ALA A 113 13.08 12.23 5.77
CA ALA A 113 13.72 11.05 6.37
C ALA A 113 14.79 10.37 5.50
N LEU A 114 14.78 10.54 4.17
CA LEU A 114 15.59 9.75 3.22
C LEU A 114 16.38 10.63 2.27
N THR A 115 17.40 10.06 1.61
CA THR A 115 18.07 10.77 0.51
C THR A 115 17.13 10.97 -0.68
N PRO A 116 17.40 11.95 -1.57
CA PRO A 116 16.59 12.15 -2.77
C PRO A 116 16.44 10.90 -3.65
N GLU A 117 17.48 10.07 -3.76
CA GLU A 117 17.50 8.84 -4.55
C GLU A 117 16.59 7.77 -3.93
N GLU A 118 16.68 7.58 -2.61
CA GLU A 118 15.84 6.64 -1.87
C GLU A 118 14.38 7.07 -1.88
N ARG A 119 14.10 8.35 -1.64
CA ARG A 119 12.78 8.95 -1.76
C ARG A 119 12.22 8.75 -3.17
N ASN A 120 13.01 9.02 -4.22
CA ASN A 120 12.59 8.84 -5.60
C ASN A 120 12.28 7.37 -5.91
N LYS A 121 13.11 6.44 -5.44
CA LYS A 121 12.87 5.00 -5.57
C LYS A 121 11.57 4.58 -4.88
N ALA A 122 11.36 5.02 -3.63
CA ALA A 122 10.15 4.74 -2.87
C ALA A 122 8.89 5.33 -3.53
N MET A 123 8.99 6.54 -4.08
CA MET A 123 7.89 7.21 -4.78
C MET A 123 7.76 6.80 -6.26
N GLY A 124 8.62 5.92 -6.77
CA GLY A 124 8.60 5.48 -8.17
C GLY A 124 8.93 6.58 -9.19
N HIS A 125 9.64 7.63 -8.79
CA HIS A 125 10.12 8.68 -9.68
C HIS A 125 11.37 8.18 -10.44
N ARG A 126 11.33 8.21 -11.78
CA ARG A 126 12.35 7.56 -12.63
C ARG A 126 13.32 8.49 -13.34
N LEU A 127 13.14 9.80 -13.24
CA LEU A 127 13.97 10.77 -13.98
C LEU A 127 15.41 10.89 -13.47
N GLY A 128 15.76 10.21 -12.37
CA GLY A 128 17.10 10.28 -11.78
C GLY A 128 17.39 11.60 -11.05
N ASP A 129 16.41 12.51 -10.98
CA ASP A 129 16.51 13.80 -10.32
C ASP A 129 15.29 14.08 -9.41
N SER A 130 15.31 15.22 -8.71
CA SER A 130 14.22 15.63 -7.82
C SER A 130 13.10 16.42 -8.52
N SER A 131 13.12 16.58 -9.84
CA SER A 131 12.22 17.48 -10.57
C SER A 131 10.75 17.16 -10.35
N THR A 132 10.39 15.86 -10.37
CA THR A 132 9.02 15.38 -10.12
C THR A 132 8.58 15.69 -8.69
N PHE A 133 9.47 15.50 -7.71
CA PHE A 133 9.17 15.80 -6.31
C PHE A 133 8.94 17.31 -6.11
N VAL A 134 9.90 18.13 -6.55
CA VAL A 134 9.84 19.59 -6.39
C VAL A 134 8.60 20.16 -7.07
N ARG A 135 8.27 19.69 -8.29
CA ARG A 135 7.16 20.25 -9.06
C ARG A 135 5.77 19.91 -8.51
N TYR A 136 5.58 18.71 -7.94
CA TYR A 136 4.23 18.23 -7.62
C TYR A 136 3.97 17.96 -6.13
N TYR A 137 5.04 17.81 -5.35
CA TYR A 137 4.96 17.37 -3.96
C TYR A 137 5.50 18.38 -2.97
N MET A 138 6.46 19.23 -3.37
CA MET A 138 6.87 20.37 -2.57
C MET A 138 5.69 21.35 -2.47
N THR A 139 5.48 21.89 -1.28
CA THR A 139 4.43 22.89 -1.08
C THR A 139 4.95 24.26 -1.51
N ASP A 140 4.09 25.11 -2.05
CA ASP A 140 4.45 26.48 -2.43
C ASP A 140 4.72 27.38 -1.22
N PHE A 141 4.40 26.91 -0.01
CA PHE A 141 4.58 27.62 1.25
C PHE A 141 5.90 27.24 1.94
N ILE A 142 6.83 28.18 2.03
CA ILE A 142 8.04 28.00 2.86
C ILE A 142 7.67 28.36 4.30
N GLY A 143 7.57 27.34 5.15
CA GLY A 143 7.23 27.50 6.58
C GLY A 143 8.40 27.92 7.46
N ALA A 144 9.57 28.21 6.88
CA ALA A 144 10.72 28.75 7.59
C ALA A 144 10.72 30.28 7.44
N ASP A 145 10.91 30.98 8.56
CA ASP A 145 11.16 32.41 8.55
C ASP A 145 12.58 32.67 8.03
N THR A 146 12.68 33.22 6.82
CA THR A 146 13.97 33.53 6.20
C THR A 146 14.70 34.67 6.89
N GLN A 147 14.03 35.45 7.75
CA GLN A 147 14.65 36.50 8.55
C GLN A 147 15.25 35.98 9.87
N ALA A 148 14.94 34.73 10.24
CA ALA A 148 15.43 34.08 11.46
C ALA A 148 16.61 33.11 11.21
N ILE A 149 17.13 33.06 9.98
CA ILE A 149 18.25 32.21 9.53
C ILE A 149 19.51 33.06 9.36
#